data_AF-A0A0D0NET5-F1
#
_entry.id   AF-A0A0D0NET5-F1
#
_cell.length_a   1.000
_cell.length_b   1.000
_cell.length_c   1.000
_cell.angle_alpha   90.00
_cell.angle_beta   90.00
_cell.angle_gamma   90.00
#
_symmetry.space_group_name_H-M   'P 1'
#
loop_
_entity.id
_entity.type
_entity.pdbx_description
1 polymer ?
#
loop_
_entity_poly.entity_id
_entity_poly.type
_entity_poly.pdbx_seq_one_letter_code
_entity_poly.pdbx_strand_id
1 'polypeptide(L)'
;MTDHTPPDPEVVALAGRLFDAARTGDTALLAAHLDAGVPADLTNDRGDTLLMLAAYHGHAATVTALLERGAEPDRANDRAQTPLAGAVFKGATEVVDALLAHGADPHAGTPSALDAARLFGKDDLVARLTAAR
;
A
#
# COMPACT_ATOMS: atom_id res chain seq x y z
N MET A 1 4.09 -34.32 8.55
CA MET A 1 2.64 -34.03 8.62
C MET A 1 2.53 -32.76 9.43
N THR A 2 2.65 -31.61 8.79
CA THR A 2 2.56 -30.31 9.47
C THR A 2 1.10 -30.12 9.87
N ASP A 3 0.87 -29.95 11.16
CA ASP A 3 -0.43 -29.65 11.74
C ASP A 3 -0.91 -28.30 11.19
N HIS A 4 -1.75 -28.34 10.15
CA HIS A 4 -2.48 -27.17 9.67
C HIS A 4 -3.74 -27.03 10.53
N THR A 5 -3.55 -26.62 11.79
CA THR A 5 -4.66 -26.06 12.55
C THR A 5 -5.11 -24.80 11.81
N PRO A 6 -6.39 -24.71 11.38
CA PRO A 6 -6.89 -23.54 10.68
C PRO A 6 -6.74 -22.28 11.55
N PRO A 7 -6.49 -21.11 10.94
CA PRO A 7 -6.34 -19.87 11.68
C PRO A 7 -7.61 -19.57 12.48
N ASP A 8 -7.42 -18.95 13.65
CA ASP A 8 -8.51 -18.53 14.53
C ASP A 8 -9.52 -17.66 13.75
N PRO A 9 -10.83 -18.02 13.73
CA PRO A 9 -11.86 -17.25 13.03
C PRO A 9 -11.90 -15.77 13.43
N GLU A 10 -11.58 -15.43 14.69
CA GLU A 10 -11.57 -14.03 15.14
C GLU A 10 -10.40 -13.25 14.53
N VAL A 11 -9.24 -13.89 14.37
CA VAL A 11 -8.07 -13.30 13.70
C VAL A 11 -8.36 -13.07 12.23
N VAL A 12 -9.00 -14.04 11.56
CA VAL A 12 -9.41 -13.90 10.16
C VAL A 12 -10.41 -12.76 9.98
N ALA A 13 -11.42 -12.68 10.85
CA ALA A 13 -12.40 -11.61 10.81
C ALA A 13 -11.77 -10.23 11.05
N LEU A 14 -10.83 -10.13 12.01
CA LEU A 14 -10.08 -8.91 12.26
C LEU A 14 -9.28 -8.48 11.02
N ALA A 15 -8.51 -9.40 10.43
CA ALA A 15 -7.72 -9.13 9.24
C ALA A 15 -8.61 -8.62 8.08
N GLY A 16 -9.75 -9.27 7.86
CA GLY A 16 -10.75 -8.82 6.89
C GLY A 16 -11.18 -7.36 7.10
N ARG A 17 -11.52 -6.99 8.34
CA ARG A 17 -11.88 -5.60 8.68
C ARG A 17 -10.76 -4.61 8.42
N LEU A 18 -9.50 -4.97 8.70
CA LEU A 18 -8.36 -4.08 8.45
C LEU A 18 -8.13 -3.86 6.94
N PHE A 19 -8.24 -4.91 6.13
CA PHE A 19 -8.16 -4.76 4.67
C PHE A 19 -9.31 -3.92 4.11
N ASP A 20 -10.52 -4.06 4.64
CA ASP A 20 -11.64 -3.22 4.24
C ASP A 20 -11.43 -1.76 4.67
N ALA A 21 -10.94 -1.51 5.88
CA ALA A 21 -10.56 -0.18 6.34
C ALA A 21 -9.51 0.47 5.44
N ALA A 22 -8.52 -0.27 4.96
CA ALA A 22 -7.54 0.23 4.00
C ALA A 22 -8.18 0.60 2.64
N ARG A 23 -9.16 -0.18 2.17
CA ARG A 23 -9.87 0.12 0.91
C ARG A 23 -10.79 1.33 1.04
N THR A 24 -11.39 1.54 2.21
CA THR A 24 -12.35 2.64 2.46
C THR A 24 -11.70 3.90 3.02
N GLY A 25 -10.44 3.83 3.45
CA GLY A 25 -9.70 4.97 4.01
C GLY A 25 -10.01 5.22 5.49
N ASP A 26 -10.47 4.22 6.22
CA ASP A 26 -10.72 4.31 7.66
C ASP A 26 -9.40 4.35 8.44
N THR A 27 -8.82 5.54 8.43
CA THR A 27 -7.51 5.85 9.01
C THR A 27 -7.53 5.67 10.53
N ALA A 28 -8.64 6.01 11.18
CA ALA A 28 -8.76 5.92 12.63
C ALA A 28 -8.76 4.46 13.10
N LEU A 29 -9.53 3.59 12.42
CA LEU A 29 -9.55 2.16 12.72
C LEU A 29 -8.16 1.55 12.54
N LEU A 30 -7.50 1.83 11.39
CA LEU A 30 -6.18 1.30 11.11
C LEU A 30 -5.15 1.77 12.14
N ALA A 31 -5.07 3.09 12.39
CA ALA A 31 -4.15 3.67 13.36
C ALA A 31 -4.31 3.02 14.74
N ALA A 32 -5.54 2.89 15.24
CA ALA A 32 -5.79 2.30 16.56
C ALA A 32 -5.30 0.85 16.68
N HIS A 33 -5.46 0.03 15.63
CA HIS A 33 -5.02 -1.36 15.66
C HIS A 33 -3.51 -1.51 15.50
N LEU A 34 -2.90 -0.68 14.66
CA LEU A 34 -1.44 -0.64 14.51
C LEU A 34 -0.77 -0.17 15.81
N ASP A 35 -1.33 0.86 16.46
CA ASP A 35 -0.88 1.35 17.77
C ASP A 35 -1.05 0.29 18.88
N ALA A 36 -2.01 -0.63 18.72
CA ALA A 36 -2.18 -1.80 19.58
C ALA A 36 -1.23 -2.98 19.25
N GLY A 37 -0.33 -2.81 18.29
CA GLY A 37 0.69 -3.79 17.93
C GLY A 37 0.33 -4.73 16.78
N VAL A 38 -0.77 -4.48 16.06
CA VAL A 38 -1.03 -5.19 14.81
C VAL A 38 0.04 -4.81 13.77
N PRO A 39 0.64 -5.78 13.04
CA PRO A 39 1.66 -5.46 12.04
C PRO A 39 1.13 -4.55 10.91
N ALA A 40 1.95 -3.60 10.46
CA ALA A 40 1.59 -2.70 9.36
C ALA A 40 1.61 -3.39 7.98
N ASP A 41 2.45 -4.40 7.82
CA ASP A 41 2.64 -5.15 6.57
C ASP A 41 1.80 -6.43 6.48
N LEU A 42 0.61 -6.44 7.09
CA LEU A 42 -0.34 -7.52 6.86
C LEU A 42 -0.66 -7.63 5.36
N THR A 43 -0.66 -8.86 4.84
CA THR A 43 -1.02 -9.17 3.46
C THR A 43 -2.26 -10.04 3.39
N ASN A 44 -3.12 -9.78 2.41
CA ASN A 44 -4.23 -10.69 2.08
C ASN A 44 -3.74 -11.86 1.20
N ASP A 45 -4.65 -12.73 0.77
CA ASP A 45 -4.37 -13.92 -0.07
C ASP A 45 -3.76 -13.62 -1.46
N ARG A 46 -3.59 -12.34 -1.82
CA ARG A 46 -2.94 -11.89 -3.07
C ARG A 46 -1.63 -11.17 -2.82
N GLY A 47 -1.17 -11.14 -1.57
CA GLY A 47 0.00 -10.37 -1.15
C GLY A 47 -0.27 -8.87 -1.03
N ASP A 48 -1.51 -8.38 -1.19
CA ASP A 48 -1.77 -6.94 -1.09
C ASP A 48 -1.63 -6.49 0.37
N THR A 49 -0.74 -5.54 0.62
CA THR A 49 -0.60 -4.90 1.93
C THR A 49 -1.72 -3.90 2.21
N LEU A 50 -1.90 -3.51 3.47
CA LEU A 50 -2.78 -2.39 3.83
C LEU A 50 -2.39 -1.11 3.05
N LEU A 51 -1.09 -0.85 2.94
CA LEU A 51 -0.54 0.30 2.21
C LEU A 51 -0.89 0.25 0.72
N MET A 52 -0.77 -0.91 0.07
CA MET A 52 -1.14 -1.11 -1.32
C MET A 52 -2.62 -0.77 -1.57
N LEU A 53 -3.51 -1.26 -0.71
CA LEU A 53 -4.95 -1.02 -0.85
C LEU A 53 -5.28 0.46 -0.66
N ALA A 54 -4.76 1.08 0.39
CA ALA A 54 -4.95 2.51 0.63
C ALA A 54 -4.42 3.37 -0.53
N ALA A 55 -3.25 3.02 -1.07
CA ALA A 55 -2.63 3.73 -2.18
C ALA A 55 -3.43 3.60 -3.48
N TYR A 56 -3.85 2.38 -3.83
CA TYR A 56 -4.67 2.12 -5.02
C TYR A 56 -6.03 2.83 -4.96
N HIS A 57 -6.61 2.96 -3.76
CA HIS A 57 -7.88 3.65 -3.57
C HIS A 57 -7.76 5.17 -3.40
N GLY A 58 -6.54 5.71 -3.23
CA GLY A 58 -6.27 7.15 -3.21
C GLY A 58 -6.35 7.79 -1.82
N HIS A 59 -6.23 7.01 -0.74
CA HIS A 59 -6.41 7.50 0.63
C HIS A 59 -5.11 8.03 1.22
N ALA A 60 -4.72 9.26 0.87
CA ALA A 60 -3.44 9.85 1.29
C ALA A 60 -3.24 9.88 2.82
N ALA A 61 -4.26 10.25 3.59
CA ALA A 61 -4.17 10.25 5.06
C ALA A 61 -3.91 8.85 5.63
N THR A 62 -4.55 7.82 5.05
CA THR A 62 -4.34 6.43 5.45
C THR A 62 -2.95 5.94 5.08
N VAL A 63 -2.47 6.30 3.89
CA VAL A 63 -1.12 5.99 3.40
C VAL A 63 -0.05 6.57 4.35
N THR A 64 -0.14 7.86 4.67
CA THR A 64 0.77 8.50 5.64
C THR A 64 0.71 7.81 7.01
N ALA A 65 -0.49 7.55 7.53
CA ALA A 65 -0.64 6.91 8.84
C ALA A 65 -0.04 5.49 8.90
N LEU A 66 -0.10 4.74 7.81
CA LEU A 66 0.52 3.40 7.68
C LEU A 66 2.05 3.50 7.62
N LEU A 67 2.58 4.43 6.82
CA LEU A 67 4.02 4.66 6.67
C LEU A 67 4.67 5.15 7.97
N GLU A 68 4.02 6.07 8.68
CA GLU A 68 4.46 6.54 10.01
C GLU A 68 4.49 5.41 11.06
N ARG A 69 3.74 4.33 10.83
CA ARG A 69 3.68 3.14 11.70
C ARG A 69 4.49 1.97 11.15
N GLY A 70 5.41 2.24 10.24
CA GLY A 70 6.41 1.28 9.78
C GLY A 70 5.93 0.35 8.68
N ALA A 71 4.87 0.69 7.94
CA ALA A 71 4.58 -0.01 6.68
C ALA A 71 5.74 0.16 5.70
N GLU A 72 6.16 -0.93 5.05
CA GLU A 72 7.24 -0.90 4.08
C GLU A 72 6.75 -0.30 2.74
N PRO A 73 7.33 0.84 2.28
CA PRO A 73 6.79 1.59 1.14
C PRO A 73 6.83 0.83 -0.19
N ASP A 74 7.84 -0.04 -0.36
CA ASP A 74 8.10 -0.77 -1.61
C ASP A 74 7.68 -2.24 -1.57
N ARG A 75 6.97 -2.66 -0.51
CA ARG A 75 6.57 -4.06 -0.36
C ARG A 75 5.63 -4.46 -1.50
N ALA A 76 6.11 -5.36 -2.35
CA ALA A 76 5.36 -5.82 -3.51
C ALA A 76 4.38 -6.95 -3.15
N ASN A 77 3.23 -6.98 -3.82
CA ASN A 77 2.30 -8.12 -3.74
C ASN A 77 2.77 -9.31 -4.59
N ASP A 78 1.97 -10.38 -4.63
CA ASP A 78 2.28 -11.62 -5.37
C ASP A 78 2.39 -11.40 -6.89
N ARG A 79 1.98 -10.23 -7.39
CA ARG A 79 2.08 -9.82 -8.79
C ARG A 79 3.22 -8.82 -9.04
N ALA A 80 4.13 -8.67 -8.08
CA ALA A 80 5.23 -7.72 -8.10
C ALA A 80 4.77 -6.24 -8.21
N GLN A 81 3.53 -5.92 -7.85
CA GLN A 81 3.04 -4.54 -7.87
C GLN A 81 3.38 -3.86 -6.54
N THR A 82 3.78 -2.59 -6.58
CA THR A 82 4.06 -1.78 -5.37
C THR A 82 2.93 -0.78 -5.09
N PRO A 83 2.81 -0.29 -3.84
CA PRO A 83 1.85 0.78 -3.51
C PRO A 83 1.98 2.00 -4.43
N LEU A 84 3.21 2.40 -4.76
CA LEU A 84 3.48 3.55 -5.63
C LEU A 84 2.97 3.32 -7.05
N ALA A 85 3.17 2.12 -7.62
CA ALA A 85 2.61 1.77 -8.92
C ALA A 85 1.06 1.79 -8.92
N GLY A 86 0.43 1.33 -7.83
CA GLY A 86 -1.02 1.43 -7.63
C GLY A 86 -1.53 2.87 -7.60
N ALA A 87 -0.84 3.75 -6.86
CA ALA A 87 -1.16 5.18 -6.78
C ALA A 87 -1.05 5.89 -8.14
N VAL A 88 0.00 5.56 -8.91
CA VAL A 88 0.19 6.07 -10.27
C VAL A 88 -0.92 5.59 -11.18
N PHE A 89 -1.26 4.30 -11.17
CA PHE A 89 -2.39 3.77 -11.95
C PHE A 89 -3.69 4.53 -11.64
N LYS A 90 -3.97 4.74 -10.35
CA LYS A 90 -5.13 5.51 -9.89
C LYS A 90 -5.07 6.99 -10.28
N GLY A 91 -3.88 7.58 -10.40
CA GLY A 91 -3.68 9.01 -10.59
C GLY A 91 -3.78 9.82 -9.28
N ALA A 92 -3.60 9.15 -8.14
CA ALA A 92 -3.69 9.75 -6.82
C ALA A 92 -2.40 10.52 -6.49
N THR A 93 -2.31 11.77 -6.97
CA THR A 93 -1.14 12.64 -6.80
C THR A 93 -0.68 12.74 -5.33
N GLU A 94 -1.60 13.02 -4.41
CA GLU A 94 -1.25 13.20 -2.99
C GLU A 94 -0.67 11.91 -2.37
N VAL A 95 -1.16 10.75 -2.81
CA VAL A 95 -0.61 9.45 -2.40
C VAL A 95 0.79 9.24 -2.98
N VAL A 96 1.00 9.58 -4.25
CA VAL A 96 2.33 9.51 -4.89
C VAL A 96 3.33 10.34 -4.09
N ASP A 97 2.97 11.59 -3.78
CA ASP A 97 3.85 12.50 -3.03
C ASP A 97 4.13 11.97 -1.62
N ALA A 98 3.12 11.42 -0.93
CA ALA A 98 3.29 10.82 0.39
C ALA A 98 4.22 9.59 0.39
N LEU A 99 4.07 8.70 -0.60
CA LEU A 99 4.93 7.52 -0.75
C LEU A 99 6.38 7.92 -1.07
N LEU A 100 6.59 8.87 -1.98
CA LEU A 100 7.93 9.38 -2.31
C LEU A 100 8.59 10.06 -1.11
N ALA A 101 7.83 10.85 -0.35
CA ALA A 101 8.33 11.50 0.87
C ALA A 101 8.76 10.48 1.95
N HIS A 102 8.22 9.27 1.91
CA HIS A 102 8.60 8.15 2.78
C HIS A 102 9.53 7.13 2.10
N GLY A 103 10.17 7.52 0.99
CA GLY A 103 11.28 6.76 0.40
C GLY A 103 10.85 5.61 -0.51
N ALA A 104 9.62 5.60 -1.02
CA ALA A 104 9.23 4.64 -2.05
C ALA A 104 10.06 4.83 -3.33
N ASP A 105 10.63 3.75 -3.86
CA ASP A 105 11.42 3.76 -5.09
C ASP A 105 10.51 3.76 -6.34
N PRO A 106 10.58 4.81 -7.20
CA PRO A 106 9.85 4.86 -8.47
C PRO A 106 10.11 3.69 -9.43
N HIS A 107 11.23 2.99 -9.24
CA HIS A 107 11.67 1.86 -10.04
C HIS A 107 11.32 0.49 -9.44
N ALA A 108 10.77 0.44 -8.23
CA ALA A 108 10.39 -0.81 -7.60
C ALA A 108 9.12 -1.42 -8.22
N GLY A 109 9.10 -2.76 -8.29
CA GLY A 109 7.98 -3.54 -8.81
C GLY A 109 7.96 -3.70 -10.33
N THR A 110 6.97 -4.42 -10.83
CA THR A 110 6.77 -4.69 -12.26
C THR A 110 5.28 -4.69 -12.62
N PRO A 111 4.80 -3.74 -13.46
CA PRO A 111 5.53 -2.57 -13.91
C PRO A 111 5.89 -1.66 -12.73
N SER A 112 7.04 -0.98 -12.81
CA SER A 112 7.40 0.05 -11.83
C SER A 112 6.41 1.22 -11.89
N ALA A 113 6.43 2.10 -10.88
CA ALA A 113 5.60 3.31 -10.90
C ALA A 113 5.92 4.20 -12.11
N LEU A 114 7.21 4.32 -12.47
CA LEU A 114 7.64 5.07 -13.64
C LEU A 114 7.19 4.43 -14.95
N ASP A 115 7.27 3.10 -15.07
CA ASP A 115 6.78 2.38 -16.25
C ASP A 115 5.27 2.52 -16.39
N ALA A 116 4.52 2.39 -15.28
CA ALA A 116 3.08 2.60 -15.27
C ALA A 116 2.72 4.02 -15.72
N ALA A 117 3.42 5.05 -15.20
CA ALA A 117 3.17 6.44 -15.59
C ALA A 117 3.35 6.64 -17.10
N ARG A 118 4.41 6.07 -17.68
CA ARG A 118 4.67 6.12 -19.14
C ARG A 118 3.63 5.35 -19.94
N LEU A 119 3.29 4.12 -19.53
CA LEU A 119 2.32 3.26 -20.21
C LEU A 119 0.93 3.90 -20.30
N PHE A 120 0.53 4.66 -19.27
CA PHE A 120 -0.76 5.34 -19.22
C PHE A 120 -0.71 6.82 -19.63
N GLY A 121 0.43 7.33 -20.12
CA GLY A 121 0.57 8.71 -20.59
C GLY A 121 0.39 9.77 -19.49
N LYS A 122 0.83 9.47 -18.25
CA LYS A 122 0.72 10.37 -17.09
C LYS A 122 1.97 11.25 -16.97
N ASP A 123 2.16 12.15 -17.92
CA ASP A 123 3.38 12.96 -18.08
C ASP A 123 3.74 13.75 -16.81
N ASP A 124 2.76 14.33 -16.12
CA ASP A 124 2.97 15.04 -14.85
C ASP A 124 3.55 14.11 -13.77
N LEU A 125 3.09 12.86 -13.70
CA LEU A 125 3.62 11.88 -12.76
C LEU A 125 5.00 11.37 -13.20
N VAL A 126 5.27 11.25 -14.50
CA VAL A 126 6.63 10.95 -15.00
C VAL A 126 7.61 12.01 -14.52
N ALA A 127 7.26 13.29 -14.65
CA ALA A 127 8.11 14.39 -14.20
C ALA A 127 8.36 14.33 -12.69
N ARG A 128 7.32 14.09 -11.89
CA ARG A 128 7.44 13.96 -10.42
C ARG A 128 8.31 12.78 -9.99
N LEU A 129 8.05 11.59 -10.55
CA LEU A 129 8.78 10.36 -10.24
C LEU A 129 10.26 10.46 -10.61
N THR A 130 10.60 11.22 -11.66
CA THR A 130 12.00 11.45 -12.07
C THR A 130 12.69 12.53 -11.23
N ALA A 131 11.92 13.41 -10.58
CA ALA A 131 12.45 14.47 -9.73
C ALA A 131 12.71 14.02 -8.28
N ALA A 132 12.05 12.95 -7.83
CA ALA A 132 12.36 12.30 -6.55
C ALA A 132 13.77 11.69 -6.60
N ARG A 133 14.60 12.01 -5.60
CA ARG A 133 16.00 11.58 -5.48
C ARG A 133 16.26 10.87 -4.18
#